data_AF-A0A3M1C6H4-F1
#
_entry.id   AF-A0A3M1C6H4-F1
#
_cell.length_a   1.000
_cell.length_b   1.000
_cell.length_c   1.000
_cell.angle_alpha   90.00
_cell.angle_beta   90.00
_cell.angle_gamma   90.00
#
_symmetry.space_group_name_H-M   'P 1'
#
loop_
_entity.id
_entity.type
_entity.pdbx_description
1 polymer ?
#
loop_
_entity_poly.entity_id
_entity_poly.type
_entity_poly.pdbx_seq_one_letter_code
_entity_poly.pdbx_strand_id
1 'polypeptide(L)'
;MPERIEGGDFLAWLDGPMRARAREGRISEAILDRTRPHIAFRPDVLERQAGQTEFTRPIRDYLDITTSEDRIRKGRRALREHRALFNALETRFGVESEIVAAIWGIETGYGTIRG
;
A
#
# COMPACT_ATOMS: atom_id res chain seq x y z
N MET A 1 25.81 -0.97 9.91
CA MET A 1 25.43 -0.85 8.50
C MET A 1 24.56 -2.05 8.18
N PRO A 2 23.30 -1.89 7.74
CA PRO A 2 22.53 -3.05 7.31
C PRO A 2 23.24 -3.73 6.13
N GLU A 3 23.19 -5.06 6.10
CA GLU A 3 23.79 -5.88 5.06
C GLU A 3 23.18 -5.50 3.69
N ARG A 4 24.03 -5.18 2.71
CA ARG A 4 23.59 -4.84 1.37
C ARG A 4 23.18 -6.13 0.67
N ILE A 5 21.88 -6.36 0.55
CA ILE A 5 21.36 -7.49 -0.22
C ILE A 5 21.68 -7.25 -1.70
N GLU A 6 22.45 -8.16 -2.30
CA GLU A 6 22.77 -8.11 -3.72
C GLU A 6 21.73 -8.89 -4.54
N GLY A 7 21.68 -8.65 -5.86
CA GLY A 7 20.71 -9.32 -6.73
C GLY A 7 20.84 -10.85 -6.73
N GLY A 8 22.04 -11.37 -6.50
CA GLY A 8 22.30 -12.81 -6.36
C GLY A 8 21.64 -13.42 -5.12
N ASP A 9 21.73 -12.75 -3.97
CA ASP A 9 21.11 -13.19 -2.72
C ASP A 9 19.59 -13.21 -2.82
N PHE A 10 19.02 -12.19 -3.49
CA PHE A 10 17.59 -12.14 -3.76
C PHE A 10 17.11 -13.31 -4.63
N LEU A 11 17.85 -13.66 -5.70
CA LEU A 11 17.48 -14.80 -6.56
C LEU A 11 17.61 -16.14 -5.82
N ALA A 12 18.65 -16.31 -5.01
CA ALA A 12 18.80 -17.52 -4.18
C ALA A 12 17.63 -17.67 -3.18
N TRP A 13 17.23 -16.57 -2.53
CA TRP A 13 16.05 -16.55 -1.67
C TRP A 13 14.76 -16.84 -2.44
N LEU A 14 14.60 -16.25 -3.63
CA LEU A 14 13.41 -16.40 -4.47
C LEU A 14 13.22 -17.86 -4.93
N ASP A 15 14.30 -18.51 -5.36
CA ASP A 15 14.26 -19.88 -5.91
C ASP A 15 14.20 -20.96 -4.84
N GLY A 16 14.67 -20.67 -3.61
CA GLY A 16 14.65 -21.60 -2.49
C GLY A 16 13.56 -21.26 -1.47
N PRO A 17 13.89 -20.50 -0.40
CA PRO A 17 12.97 -20.21 0.70
C PRO A 17 11.59 -19.67 0.28
N MET A 18 11.53 -18.69 -0.63
CA MET A 18 10.27 -18.11 -1.06
C MET A 18 9.42 -19.14 -1.82
N ARG A 19 10.03 -19.87 -2.76
CA ARG A 19 9.36 -20.91 -3.55
C ARG A 19 8.82 -22.04 -2.67
N ALA A 20 9.57 -22.45 -1.63
CA ALA A 20 9.10 -23.42 -0.64
C ALA A 20 7.85 -22.92 0.10
N ARG A 21 7.87 -21.68 0.59
CA ARG A 21 6.71 -21.06 1.26
C ARG A 21 5.50 -20.93 0.34
N ALA A 22 5.71 -20.62 -0.94
CA ALA A 22 4.62 -20.55 -1.91
C ALA A 22 3.93 -21.91 -2.12
N ARG A 23 4.69 -23.01 -2.12
CA ARG A 23 4.14 -24.37 -2.20
C ARG A 23 3.34 -24.74 -0.96
N GLU A 24 3.81 -24.38 0.23
CA GLU A 24 3.04 -24.54 1.48
C GLU A 24 1.72 -23.75 1.41
N GLY A 25 1.74 -22.57 0.77
CA GLY A 25 0.57 -21.77 0.44
C GLY A 25 -0.31 -22.35 -0.69
N ARG A 26 -0.01 -23.55 -1.20
CA ARG A 26 -0.71 -24.25 -2.28
C ARG A 26 -0.69 -23.53 -3.63
N ILE A 27 0.32 -22.70 -3.89
CA ILE A 27 0.56 -22.13 -5.23
C ILE A 27 1.15 -23.24 -6.11
N SER A 28 0.57 -23.45 -7.29
CA SER A 28 1.03 -24.50 -8.20
C SER A 28 2.37 -24.16 -8.83
N GLU A 29 3.15 -25.20 -9.16
CA GLU A 29 4.43 -25.04 -9.88
C GLU A 29 4.24 -24.27 -11.20
N ALA A 30 3.15 -24.53 -11.92
CA ALA A 30 2.83 -23.82 -13.16
C ALA A 30 2.68 -22.30 -12.96
N ILE A 31 2.13 -21.85 -11.82
CA ILE A 31 2.06 -20.41 -11.51
C ILE A 31 3.45 -19.88 -11.20
N LEU A 32 4.21 -20.59 -10.36
CA LEU A 32 5.56 -20.18 -9.96
C LEU A 32 6.47 -20.02 -11.18
N ASP A 33 6.50 -21.02 -12.05
CA ASP A 33 7.33 -21.03 -13.25
C ASP A 33 6.90 -19.94 -14.24
N ARG A 34 5.59 -19.70 -14.39
CA ARG A 34 5.07 -18.61 -15.23
C ARG A 34 5.44 -17.23 -14.68
N THR A 35 5.43 -17.04 -13.36
CA THR A 35 5.71 -15.73 -12.75
C THR A 35 7.19 -15.42 -12.62
N ARG A 36 8.03 -16.45 -12.43
CA ARG A 36 9.45 -16.31 -12.11
C ARG A 36 10.26 -15.43 -13.09
N PRO A 37 10.04 -15.45 -14.42
CA PRO A 37 10.74 -14.55 -15.35
C PRO A 37 10.41 -13.06 -15.17
N HIS A 38 9.30 -12.73 -14.51
CA HIS A 38 8.83 -11.36 -14.31
C HIS A 38 9.26 -10.75 -12.96
N ILE A 39 10.00 -11.50 -12.14
CA ILE A 39 10.43 -11.07 -10.81
C ILE A 39 11.91 -10.70 -10.87
N ALA A 40 12.24 -9.48 -10.46
CA ALA A 40 13.60 -8.99 -10.40
C ALA A 40 13.83 -8.23 -9.10
N PHE A 41 15.09 -8.23 -8.65
CA PHE A 41 15.50 -7.41 -7.52
C PHE A 41 15.35 -5.92 -7.87
N ARG A 42 14.77 -5.15 -6.94
CA ARG A 42 14.51 -3.71 -7.08
C ARG A 42 15.18 -2.94 -5.94
N PRO A 43 16.45 -2.49 -6.12
CA PRO A 43 17.19 -1.82 -5.05
C PRO A 43 16.53 -0.52 -4.59
N ASP A 44 15.83 0.18 -5.49
CA ASP A 44 15.09 1.41 -5.18
C ASP A 44 13.97 1.20 -4.16
N VAL A 45 13.43 -0.03 -4.05
CA VAL A 45 12.44 -0.36 -3.00
C VAL A 45 13.09 -0.36 -1.62
N LEU A 46 14.31 -0.87 -1.49
CA LEU A 46 15.04 -0.88 -0.22
C LEU A 46 15.45 0.54 0.20
N GLU A 47 15.88 1.36 -0.75
CA GLU A 47 16.20 2.76 -0.50
C GLU A 47 14.97 3.55 -0.01
N ARG A 48 13.81 3.37 -0.67
CA ARG A 48 12.55 4.01 -0.25
C ARG A 48 12.08 3.51 1.11
N GLN A 49 12.26 2.23 1.41
CA GLN A 49 11.93 1.67 2.72
C GLN A 49 12.81 2.27 3.83
N ALA A 50 14.12 2.42 3.59
CA ALA A 50 15.02 3.05 4.54
C ALA A 50 14.73 4.56 4.75
N GLY A 51 14.12 5.20 3.75
CA GLY A 51 13.79 6.63 3.73
C GLY A 51 12.37 6.99 4.15
N GLN A 52 11.60 6.13 4.83
CA GLN A 52 10.21 6.42 5.23
C GLN A 52 10.14 7.64 6.17
N THR A 53 9.96 8.81 5.57
CA THR A 53 9.96 10.12 6.25
C THR A 53 8.69 10.35 7.07
N GLU A 54 7.68 9.49 6.90
CA GLU A 54 6.42 9.56 7.65
C GLU A 54 6.62 9.39 9.16
N PHE A 55 7.67 8.68 9.58
CA PHE A 55 8.03 8.52 10.99
C PHE A 55 8.96 9.62 11.54
N THR A 56 9.52 10.46 10.68
CA THR A 56 10.48 11.51 11.07
C THR A 56 9.95 12.93 10.90
N ARG A 57 8.75 13.10 10.33
CA ARG A 57 8.09 14.41 10.21
C ARG A 57 7.45 14.83 11.54
N PRO A 58 7.56 16.13 11.91
CA PRO A 58 6.74 16.68 12.99
C PRO A 58 5.26 16.43 12.72
N ILE A 59 4.51 16.06 13.76
CA ILE A 59 3.07 15.78 13.66
C ILE A 59 2.29 16.94 13.01
N ARG A 60 2.73 18.18 13.25
CA ARG A 60 2.12 19.38 12.68
C ARG A 60 2.21 19.40 11.15
N ASP A 61 3.37 19.06 10.61
CA ASP A 61 3.57 19.06 9.15
C ASP A 61 2.78 17.94 8.48
N TYR A 62 2.62 16.80 9.17
CA TYR A 62 1.75 15.72 8.73
C TYR A 62 0.28 16.15 8.70
N LEU A 63 -0.19 16.84 9.75
CA LEU A 63 -1.55 17.36 9.82
C LEU A 63 -1.83 18.43 8.76
N ASP A 64 -0.91 19.37 8.54
CA ASP A 64 -1.04 20.43 7.53
C ASP A 64 -1.22 19.83 6.12
N ILE A 65 -0.53 18.72 5.82
CA ILE A 65 -0.69 18.01 4.54
C ILE A 65 -2.02 17.27 4.52
N THR A 66 -2.29 16.42 5.51
CA THR A 66 -3.46 15.51 5.51
C THR A 66 -4.80 16.23 5.63
N THR A 67 -4.84 17.43 6.20
CA THR A 67 -6.06 18.23 6.42
C THR A 67 -6.20 19.43 5.47
N SER A 68 -5.47 19.44 4.36
CA SER A 68 -5.53 20.53 3.38
C SER A 68 -6.95 20.77 2.84
N GLU A 69 -7.28 22.03 2.52
CA GLU A 69 -8.59 22.42 1.99
C GLU A 69 -8.98 21.63 0.73
N ASP A 70 -8.02 21.36 -0.15
CA ASP A 70 -8.24 20.55 -1.34
C ASP A 70 -8.69 19.12 -0.98
N ARG A 71 -8.06 18.51 0.02
CA ARG A 71 -8.39 17.17 0.49
C ARG A 71 -9.75 17.12 1.19
N ILE A 72 -10.10 18.14 1.97
CA ILE A 72 -11.44 18.29 2.56
C ILE A 72 -12.50 18.42 1.45
N ARG A 73 -12.26 19.28 0.46
CA ARG A 73 -13.17 19.49 -0.68
C ARG A 73 -13.38 18.21 -1.49
N LYS A 74 -12.29 17.48 -1.77
CA LYS A 74 -12.34 16.18 -2.46
C LYS A 74 -13.08 15.13 -1.62
N GLY A 75 -12.84 15.06 -0.31
CA GLY A 75 -13.54 14.12 0.59
C GLY A 75 -15.04 14.37 0.64
N ARG A 76 -15.45 15.63 0.79
CA ARG A 76 -16.88 16.01 0.72
C ARG A 76 -17.51 15.63 -0.63
N ARG A 77 -16.77 15.75 -1.72
CA ARG A 77 -17.26 15.32 -3.05
C ARG A 77 -17.39 13.80 -3.12
N ALA A 78 -16.38 13.06 -2.69
CA ALA A 78 -16.39 11.59 -2.69
C ALA A 78 -17.52 11.02 -1.84
N LEU A 79 -17.77 11.58 -0.64
CA LEU A 79 -18.91 11.20 0.21
C LEU A 79 -20.26 11.41 -0.48
N ARG A 80 -20.42 12.52 -1.23
CA ARG A 80 -21.66 12.79 -1.99
C ARG A 80 -21.80 11.83 -3.18
N GLU A 81 -20.75 11.65 -3.96
CA GLU A 81 -20.74 10.79 -5.16
C GLU A 81 -21.01 9.31 -4.81
N HIS A 82 -20.49 8.84 -3.68
CA HIS A 82 -20.60 7.44 -3.25
C HIS A 82 -21.52 7.24 -2.04
N ARG A 83 -22.47 8.15 -1.79
CA ARG A 83 -23.32 8.16 -0.58
C ARG A 83 -23.99 6.82 -0.30
N ALA A 84 -24.54 6.16 -1.32
CA ALA A 84 -25.21 4.87 -1.15
C ALA A 84 -24.25 3.76 -0.68
N LEU A 85 -23.02 3.75 -1.19
CA LEU A 85 -21.98 2.80 -0.78
C LEU A 85 -21.55 3.09 0.66
N PHE A 86 -21.27 4.35 0.99
CA PHE A 86 -20.88 4.74 2.34
C PHE A 86 -21.95 4.39 3.39
N ASN A 87 -23.22 4.68 3.12
CA ASN A 87 -24.32 4.26 3.99
C ASN A 87 -24.38 2.73 4.19
N ALA A 88 -24.15 1.96 3.12
CA ALA A 88 -24.15 0.50 3.19
C ALA A 88 -22.96 -0.03 4.00
N LEU A 89 -21.78 0.57 3.86
CA LEU A 89 -20.59 0.24 4.64
C LEU A 89 -20.79 0.57 6.12
N GLU A 90 -21.31 1.76 6.42
CA GLU A 90 -21.61 2.19 7.78
C GLU A 90 -22.64 1.27 8.45
N THR A 91 -23.72 0.92 7.73
CA THR A 91 -24.72 -0.04 8.23
C THR A 91 -24.12 -1.43 8.49
N ARG A 92 -23.23 -1.89 7.62
CA ARG A 92 -22.65 -3.24 7.70
C ARG A 92 -21.57 -3.37 8.76
N PHE A 93 -20.73 -2.35 8.89
CA PHE A 93 -19.50 -2.40 9.69
C PHE A 93 -19.54 -1.51 10.93
N GLY A 94 -20.51 -0.61 11.05
CA GLY A 94 -20.64 0.30 12.19
C GLY A 94 -19.55 1.37 12.26
N VAL A 95 -18.92 1.69 11.12
CA VAL A 95 -17.88 2.72 11.01
C VAL A 95 -18.44 3.91 10.25
N GLU A 96 -18.33 5.10 10.83
CA GLU A 96 -18.80 6.34 10.23
C GLU A 96 -18.18 6.58 8.85
N SER A 97 -19.02 6.99 7.92
CA SER A 97 -18.65 7.23 6.52
C SER A 97 -17.44 8.18 6.38
N GLU A 98 -17.34 9.19 7.24
CA GLU A 98 -16.24 10.16 7.28
C GLU A 98 -14.90 9.52 7.61
N ILE A 99 -14.86 8.50 8.48
CA ILE A 99 -13.62 7.80 8.85
C ILE A 99 -13.11 7.02 7.65
N VAL A 100 -13.99 6.27 6.98
CA VAL A 100 -13.64 5.51 5.78
C VAL A 100 -13.16 6.44 4.67
N ALA A 101 -13.84 7.59 4.49
CA ALA A 101 -13.43 8.59 3.50
C ALA A 101 -12.07 9.22 3.84
N ALA A 102 -11.79 9.52 5.11
CA ALA A 102 -10.51 10.09 5.54
C ALA A 102 -9.35 9.14 5.22
N ILE A 103 -9.48 7.85 5.54
CA ILE A 103 -8.47 6.83 5.22
C ILE A 103 -8.27 6.77 3.70
N TRP A 104 -9.33 6.64 2.92
CA TRP A 104 -9.23 6.57 1.46
C TRP A 104 -8.54 7.80 0.85
N GLY A 105 -8.80 8.98 1.40
CA GLY A 105 -8.18 10.25 1.01
C GLY A 105 -6.69 10.36 1.34
N ILE A 106 -6.24 9.77 2.46
CA ILE A 106 -4.83 9.70 2.83
C ILE A 106 -4.09 8.70 1.93
N GLU A 107 -4.66 7.51 1.74
CA GLU A 107 -3.99 6.40 1.03
C GLU A 107 -3.83 6.64 -0.48
N THR A 108 -4.85 7.21 -1.14
CA THR A 108 -4.86 7.26 -2.62
C THR A 108 -5.37 8.58 -3.19
N GLY A 109 -5.67 9.57 -2.33
CA GLY A 109 -6.31 10.80 -2.76
C GLY A 109 -7.67 10.56 -3.42
N TYR A 110 -8.44 9.60 -2.90
CA TYR A 110 -9.72 9.16 -3.49
C TYR A 110 -9.55 8.53 -4.90
N GLY A 111 -8.48 7.76 -5.10
CA GLY A 111 -8.19 7.03 -6.32
C GLY A 111 -7.44 7.80 -7.42
N THR A 112 -7.02 9.05 -7.16
CA THR A 112 -6.20 9.84 -8.10
C THR A 112 -4.74 9.43 -8.10
N ILE A 113 -4.26 8.84 -7.00
CA ILE A 113 -2.91 8.29 -6.85
C ILE A 113 -3.06 6.77 -6.81
N ARG A 114 -2.43 6.05 -7.75
CA ARG A 114 -2.58 4.59 -7.87
C ARG A 114 -1.30 3.79 -7.59
N GLY A 115 -0.23 4.47 -7.16
CA GLY A 115 1.09 3.87 -6.94
C GLY A 115 1.83 3.58 -8.24
#